data_AF-A0A314Y096-F1
#
_entry.id   AF-A0A314Y096-F1
#
_cell.length_a   1.000
_cell.length_b   1.000
_cell.length_c   1.000
_cell.angle_alpha   90.00
_cell.angle_beta   90.00
_cell.angle_gamma   90.00
#
_symmetry.space_group_name_H-M   'P 1'
#
loop_
_entity.id
_entity.type
_entity.pdbx_description
1 polymer ?
#
loop_
_entity_poly.entity_id
_entity_poly.type
_entity_poly.pdbx_seq_one_letter_code
_entity_poly.pdbx_strand_id
1 'polypeptide(L)'
;MLLSQDITTLSPALALEDCEFPAIFNFGDSNSDTGGLSSSLYQAPPPYGETYFHKPAGRFSDGRLIIDFLAKSLGHPYLSAYLDSLGTNFSCGANFATAASTIRLPDPIIPAGGFSPFYLNIQYMQFMQLKSRSQHIRHRGGLFASLMPKEEYFSKALYTFDIGQNDLGEGFFDNQTIQEVNASVPDIMTQKDEVGCAKSYNEVAQHFNHKLREAIVQLRKDLPLATFTYVDIYSVKYSLYKEPKRYGFELPLVACCGYGGKYNFNSSAECGGTVGVNGSQNICGFMRTAIG
;
A
#
# COMPACT_ATOMS: atom_id res chain seq x y z
N MET A 1 33.13 -38.29 25.42
CA MET A 1 31.87 -37.55 25.23
C MET A 1 32.23 -36.08 25.19
N LEU A 2 32.51 -35.55 23.99
CA LEU A 2 32.81 -34.15 23.75
C LEU A 2 31.57 -33.56 23.08
N LEU A 3 30.84 -32.69 23.79
CA LEU A 3 29.73 -31.94 23.24
C LEU A 3 30.27 -30.61 22.71
N SER A 4 30.40 -30.51 21.39
CA SER A 4 30.64 -29.25 20.68
C SER A 4 29.38 -28.39 20.79
N GLN A 5 29.52 -27.17 21.34
CA GLN A 5 28.49 -26.15 21.30
C GLN A 5 28.69 -25.33 20.02
N ASP A 6 27.86 -25.58 19.01
CA ASP A 6 27.82 -24.73 17.81
C ASP A 6 27.10 -23.43 18.16
N ILE A 7 27.89 -22.40 18.46
CA ILE A 7 27.44 -21.01 18.49
C ILE A 7 27.24 -20.59 17.03
N THR A 8 26.00 -20.58 16.57
CA THR A 8 25.62 -19.93 15.31
C THR A 8 25.72 -18.42 15.49
N THR A 9 26.91 -17.88 15.25
CA THR A 9 27.10 -16.46 14.96
C THR A 9 26.25 -16.11 13.74
N LEU A 10 25.24 -15.24 13.90
CA LEU A 10 24.62 -14.57 12.77
C LEU A 10 25.75 -13.85 12.01
N SER A 11 26.11 -14.36 10.83
CA SER A 11 26.89 -13.57 9.89
C SER A 11 26.10 -12.29 9.64
N PRO A 12 26.70 -11.10 9.83
CA PRO A 12 26.10 -9.90 9.28
C PRO A 12 25.99 -10.18 7.78
N ALA A 13 24.78 -10.10 7.24
CA ALA A 13 24.63 -9.98 5.80
C ALA A 13 25.56 -8.83 5.40
N LEU A 14 26.61 -9.15 4.64
CA LEU A 14 27.42 -8.13 4.00
C LEU A 14 26.43 -7.26 3.24
N ALA A 15 26.23 -6.03 3.72
CA ALA A 15 25.56 -5.01 2.94
C ALA A 15 26.35 -4.94 1.64
N LEU A 16 25.74 -5.46 0.57
CA LEU A 16 26.24 -5.26 -0.78
C LEU A 16 26.39 -3.74 -0.97
N GLU A 17 27.40 -3.31 -1.73
CA GLU A 17 27.66 -1.92 -2.13
C GLU A 17 26.37 -1.10 -2.17
N ASP A 18 26.39 0.12 -1.58
CA ASP A 18 25.26 1.05 -1.54
C ASP A 18 24.35 0.85 -2.75
N CYS A 19 23.20 0.21 -2.54
CA CYS A 19 22.26 -0.07 -3.62
C CYS A 19 21.64 1.27 -4.05
N GLU A 20 22.36 2.01 -4.89
CA GLU A 20 21.92 3.28 -5.45
C GLU A 20 20.89 3.01 -6.55
N PHE A 21 19.64 2.79 -6.16
CA PHE A 21 18.52 2.86 -7.09
C PHE A 21 18.31 4.34 -7.45
N PRO A 22 18.54 4.80 -8.69
CA PRO A 22 18.41 6.22 -9.03
C PRO A 22 16.96 6.69 -9.15
N ALA A 23 16.02 5.74 -9.18
CA ALA A 23 14.58 6.00 -9.24
C ALA A 23 13.80 4.85 -8.61
N ILE A 24 12.56 5.15 -8.20
CA ILE A 24 11.59 4.16 -7.72
C ILE A 24 10.33 4.24 -8.59
N PHE A 25 9.90 3.11 -9.15
CA PHE A 25 8.63 2.98 -9.85
C PHE A 25 7.71 2.06 -9.04
N ASN A 26 6.71 2.66 -8.39
CA ASN A 26 5.81 1.96 -7.47
C ASN A 26 4.47 1.64 -8.13
N PHE A 27 4.01 0.41 -7.92
CA PHE A 27 2.70 -0.09 -8.32
C PHE A 27 2.01 -0.65 -7.08
N GLY A 28 0.70 -0.49 -6.98
CA GLY A 28 0.03 -0.93 -5.78
C GLY A 28 -1.39 -0.45 -5.61
N ASP A 29 -1.83 -0.54 -4.36
CA ASP A 29 -3.12 -0.05 -3.92
C ASP A 29 -3.00 1.07 -2.86
N SER A 30 -3.97 1.18 -1.96
CA SER A 30 -4.03 2.19 -0.90
C SER A 30 -2.84 2.13 0.06
N ASN A 31 -2.17 0.99 0.22
CA ASN A 31 -1.00 0.86 1.10
C ASN A 31 0.20 1.71 0.61
N SER A 32 0.22 2.04 -0.69
CA SER A 32 1.30 2.79 -1.31
C SER A 32 0.82 3.95 -2.18
N ASP A 33 -0.48 4.28 -2.22
CA ASP A 33 -1.03 5.39 -2.98
C ASP A 33 -0.58 6.76 -2.42
N THR A 34 0.27 7.47 -3.17
CA THR A 34 0.74 8.82 -2.80
C THR A 34 -0.09 9.97 -3.37
N GLY A 35 -1.28 9.67 -3.90
CA GLY A 35 -2.23 10.66 -4.43
C GLY A 35 -2.80 10.32 -5.80
N GLY A 36 -2.60 9.11 -6.32
CA GLY A 36 -3.11 8.62 -7.59
C GLY A 36 -4.64 8.65 -7.64
N LEU A 37 -5.34 8.11 -6.63
CA LEU A 37 -6.81 8.21 -6.58
C LEU A 37 -7.27 9.65 -6.33
N SER A 38 -6.57 10.37 -5.43
CA SER A 38 -6.91 11.74 -5.05
C SER A 38 -6.81 12.75 -6.19
N SER A 39 -5.81 12.59 -7.05
CA SER A 39 -5.58 13.50 -8.18
C SER A 39 -6.48 13.19 -9.39
N SER A 40 -7.05 11.99 -9.45
CA SER A 40 -7.85 11.53 -10.59
C SER A 40 -9.35 11.61 -10.35
N LEU A 41 -9.84 11.30 -9.15
CA LEU A 41 -11.27 11.17 -8.85
C LEU A 41 -11.71 12.02 -7.66
N TYR A 42 -11.26 11.69 -6.45
CA TYR A 42 -11.68 12.39 -5.23
C TYR A 42 -10.57 12.42 -4.18
N GLN A 43 -10.33 13.60 -3.61
CA GLN A 43 -9.34 13.81 -2.56
C GLN A 43 -9.70 13.02 -1.30
N ALA A 44 -8.75 12.26 -0.77
CA ALA A 44 -8.85 11.68 0.56
C ALA A 44 -9.09 12.82 1.59
N PRO A 45 -10.24 12.87 2.29
CA PRO A 45 -10.61 13.99 3.15
C PRO A 45 -9.82 13.99 4.48
N PRO A 46 -9.94 15.01 5.35
CA PRO A 46 -9.50 14.87 6.73
C PRO A 46 -10.15 13.63 7.39
N PRO A 47 -9.45 12.88 8.28
CA PRO A 47 -8.17 13.20 8.92
C PRO A 47 -6.91 12.74 8.15
N TYR A 48 -7.03 12.28 6.91
CA TYR A 48 -5.86 11.82 6.15
C TYR A 48 -4.80 12.94 6.02
N GLY A 49 -3.56 12.61 6.36
CA GLY A 49 -2.41 13.53 6.33
C GLY A 49 -2.27 14.47 7.55
N GLU A 50 -3.11 14.39 8.58
CA GLU A 50 -3.10 15.33 9.71
C GLU A 50 -1.80 15.34 10.55
N THR A 51 -1.16 14.18 10.76
CA THR A 51 -0.02 14.08 11.70
C THR A 51 1.30 14.52 11.09
N TYR A 52 1.49 14.32 9.79
CA TYR A 52 2.75 14.64 9.11
C TYR A 52 2.64 15.77 8.08
N PHE A 53 1.62 15.75 7.23
CA PHE A 53 1.43 16.75 6.18
C PHE A 53 0.62 17.96 6.65
N HIS A 54 -0.10 17.79 7.77
CA HIS A 54 -1.00 18.78 8.39
C HIS A 54 -2.15 19.23 7.47
N LYS A 55 -2.43 18.43 6.43
CA LYS A 55 -3.53 18.59 5.49
C LYS A 55 -3.68 17.31 4.66
N PRO A 56 -4.82 17.10 3.99
CA PRO A 56 -4.95 16.10 2.94
C PRO A 56 -3.78 16.14 1.94
N ALA A 57 -3.09 15.00 1.81
CA ALA A 57 -1.92 14.82 0.94
C ALA A 57 -2.07 13.59 0.02
N GLY A 58 -3.31 13.14 -0.18
CA GLY A 58 -3.65 12.04 -1.09
C GLY A 58 -3.27 10.63 -0.63
N ARG A 59 -2.80 10.48 0.61
CA ARG A 59 -2.42 9.20 1.22
C ARG A 59 -3.54 8.71 2.13
N PHE A 60 -3.85 7.43 2.09
CA PHE A 60 -4.84 6.80 2.98
C PHE A 60 -4.21 6.44 4.35
N SER A 61 -3.57 7.44 4.96
CA SER A 61 -2.88 7.39 6.24
C SER A 61 -2.93 8.78 6.89
N ASP A 62 -2.69 8.87 8.20
CA ASP A 62 -2.57 10.14 8.93
C ASP A 62 -1.31 10.92 8.54
N GLY A 63 -0.37 10.24 7.89
CA GLY A 63 0.85 10.84 7.41
C GLY A 63 1.46 10.03 6.27
N ARG A 64 2.72 9.65 6.48
CA ARG A 64 3.54 8.96 5.49
C ARG A 64 3.12 7.50 5.30
N LEU A 65 3.35 6.98 4.10
CA LEU A 65 3.22 5.57 3.77
C LEU A 65 4.59 4.88 3.79
N ILE A 66 4.62 3.54 3.79
CA ILE A 66 5.87 2.75 3.74
C ILE A 66 6.75 3.19 2.55
N ILE A 67 6.12 3.48 1.39
CA ILE A 67 6.82 3.96 0.20
C ILE A 67 7.50 5.33 0.40
N ASP A 68 6.94 6.21 1.25
CA ASP A 68 7.55 7.50 1.58
C ASP A 68 8.82 7.32 2.44
N PHE A 69 8.79 6.36 3.38
CA PHE A 69 9.96 6.00 4.18
C PHE A 69 11.04 5.35 3.32
N LEU A 70 10.66 4.45 2.42
CA LEU A 70 11.57 3.80 1.47
C LEU A 70 12.25 4.81 0.54
N ALA A 71 11.48 5.75 -0.02
CA ALA A 71 12.04 6.82 -0.84
C ALA A 71 13.08 7.64 -0.05
N LYS A 72 12.75 8.02 1.20
CA LYS A 72 13.66 8.77 2.06
C LYS A 72 14.92 7.98 2.45
N SER A 73 14.81 6.68 2.74
CA SER A 73 15.99 5.85 3.06
C SER A 73 16.94 5.70 1.88
N LEU A 74 16.43 5.83 0.65
CA LEU A 74 17.23 5.80 -0.58
C LEU A 74 17.68 7.20 -1.04
N GLY A 75 17.48 8.24 -0.21
CA GLY A 75 17.90 9.61 -0.53
C GLY A 75 17.00 10.34 -1.54
N HIS A 76 15.83 9.80 -1.87
CA HIS A 76 14.91 10.37 -2.86
C HIS A 76 13.87 11.31 -2.24
N PRO A 77 13.31 12.26 -3.02
CA PRO A 77 12.07 12.95 -2.66
C PRO A 77 10.90 11.96 -2.60
N TYR A 78 9.77 12.39 -2.02
CA TYR A 78 8.55 11.59 -2.09
C TYR A 78 8.08 11.44 -3.53
N LEU A 79 7.57 10.25 -3.85
CA LEU A 79 7.14 9.95 -5.21
C LEU A 79 5.87 10.72 -5.55
N SER A 80 5.93 11.43 -6.68
CA SER A 80 4.76 12.05 -7.30
C SER A 80 3.84 10.95 -7.85
N ALA A 81 2.53 11.10 -7.65
CA ALA A 81 1.55 10.25 -8.30
C ALA A 81 1.55 10.50 -9.80
N TYR A 82 1.54 9.45 -10.62
CA TYR A 82 1.53 9.57 -12.08
C TYR A 82 0.31 10.34 -12.60
N LEU A 83 -0.82 10.18 -11.93
CA LEU A 83 -2.10 10.82 -12.29
C LEU A 83 -2.19 12.28 -11.83
N ASP A 84 -1.22 12.78 -11.07
CA ASP A 84 -1.19 14.19 -10.68
C ASP A 84 -0.69 15.06 -11.84
N SER A 85 -1.51 16.02 -12.23
CA SER A 85 -1.22 16.93 -13.34
C SER A 85 -0.50 18.21 -12.89
N LEU A 86 -0.43 18.47 -11.57
CA LEU A 86 0.01 19.74 -11.02
C LEU A 86 1.31 19.59 -10.23
N GLY A 87 2.39 20.19 -10.74
CA GLY A 87 3.64 20.32 -9.97
C GLY A 87 4.41 19.01 -9.77
N THR A 88 4.16 17.99 -10.60
CA THR A 88 4.83 16.70 -10.49
C THR A 88 6.29 16.75 -10.89
N ASN A 89 7.10 15.96 -10.18
CA ASN A 89 8.49 15.73 -10.50
C ASN A 89 8.74 14.22 -10.54
N PHE A 90 9.00 13.71 -11.74
CA PHE A 90 9.25 12.30 -12.00
C PHE A 90 10.74 11.98 -12.19
N SER A 91 11.64 12.93 -11.94
CA SER A 91 13.08 12.76 -12.16
C SER A 91 13.68 11.56 -11.41
N CYS A 92 13.14 11.25 -10.22
CA CYS A 92 13.51 10.11 -9.38
C CYS A 92 12.46 8.99 -9.38
N GLY A 93 11.63 8.91 -10.42
CA GLY A 93 10.59 7.90 -10.56
C GLY A 93 9.18 8.41 -10.26
N ALA A 94 8.21 7.49 -10.23
CA ALA A 94 6.79 7.82 -10.17
C ALA A 94 6.01 6.73 -9.43
N ASN A 95 4.86 7.12 -8.89
CA ASN A 95 3.94 6.22 -8.23
C ASN A 95 2.66 6.03 -9.05
N PHE A 96 2.36 4.79 -9.41
CA PHE A 96 1.18 4.39 -10.18
C PHE A 96 0.10 3.75 -9.30
N ALA A 97 0.39 3.51 -8.02
CA ALA A 97 -0.58 2.96 -7.09
C ALA A 97 -1.79 3.87 -6.95
N THR A 98 -2.98 3.28 -6.84
CA THR A 98 -4.20 4.00 -6.49
C THR A 98 -5.00 3.22 -5.46
N ALA A 99 -5.61 3.89 -4.50
CA ALA A 99 -6.42 3.23 -3.49
C ALA A 99 -7.55 2.40 -4.12
N ALA A 100 -7.88 1.28 -3.48
CA ALA A 100 -8.84 0.29 -3.96
C ALA A 100 -8.49 -0.36 -5.32
N SER A 101 -7.23 -0.31 -5.77
CA SER A 101 -6.78 -1.08 -6.94
C SER A 101 -6.71 -2.57 -6.66
N THR A 102 -7.08 -3.34 -7.68
CA THR A 102 -6.98 -4.81 -7.75
C THR A 102 -5.90 -5.23 -8.76
N ILE A 103 -5.49 -6.50 -8.71
CA ILE A 103 -4.64 -7.12 -9.74
C ILE A 103 -5.45 -7.32 -11.02
N ARG A 104 -6.64 -7.91 -10.89
CA ARG A 104 -7.55 -8.18 -12.02
C ARG A 104 -8.49 -7.01 -12.26
N LEU A 105 -9.16 -6.99 -13.42
CA LEU A 105 -10.24 -6.04 -13.67
C LEU A 105 -11.35 -6.28 -12.64
N PRO A 106 -11.69 -5.30 -11.78
CA PRO A 106 -12.73 -5.47 -10.79
C PRO A 106 -14.11 -5.09 -11.35
N ASP A 107 -15.17 -5.57 -10.73
CA ASP A 107 -16.56 -5.17 -11.00
C ASP A 107 -17.36 -5.14 -9.69
N PRO A 108 -17.99 -4.02 -9.29
CA PRO A 108 -18.10 -2.72 -9.98
C PRO A 108 -16.99 -1.71 -9.69
N ILE A 109 -16.66 -0.90 -10.70
CA ILE A 109 -15.67 0.19 -10.66
C ILE A 109 -16.34 1.52 -10.26
N ILE A 110 -15.62 2.38 -9.55
CA ILE A 110 -16.04 3.77 -9.22
C ILE A 110 -16.48 4.53 -10.50
N PRO A 111 -17.61 5.26 -10.48
CA PRO A 111 -18.44 5.58 -9.32
C PRO A 111 -19.57 4.59 -9.03
N ALA A 112 -19.76 3.56 -9.87
CA ALA A 112 -20.82 2.58 -9.68
C ALA A 112 -20.49 1.56 -8.57
N GLY A 113 -19.21 1.38 -8.27
CA GLY A 113 -18.71 0.49 -7.22
C GLY A 113 -17.60 1.08 -6.36
N GLY A 114 -16.92 0.22 -5.61
CA GLY A 114 -15.89 0.59 -4.65
C GLY A 114 -14.45 0.47 -5.16
N PHE A 115 -14.23 -0.16 -6.33
CA PHE A 115 -12.89 -0.43 -6.83
C PHE A 115 -12.38 0.66 -7.78
N SER A 116 -11.06 0.88 -7.76
CA SER A 116 -10.41 1.84 -8.64
C SER A 116 -10.44 1.39 -10.10
N PRO A 117 -10.64 2.32 -11.07
CA PRO A 117 -10.47 2.01 -12.49
C PRO A 117 -9.01 1.72 -12.86
N PHE A 118 -8.05 2.03 -11.98
CA PHE A 118 -6.62 1.87 -12.21
C PHE A 118 -6.09 0.57 -11.57
N TYR A 119 -6.64 -0.57 -11.99
CA TYR A 119 -6.13 -1.90 -11.63
C TYR A 119 -4.75 -2.15 -12.27
N LEU A 120 -4.04 -3.21 -11.85
CA LEU A 120 -2.60 -3.38 -12.14
C LEU A 120 -2.22 -3.25 -13.63
N ASN A 121 -3.02 -3.77 -14.56
CA ASN A 121 -2.73 -3.63 -15.99
C ASN A 121 -2.78 -2.16 -16.46
N ILE A 122 -3.69 -1.35 -15.91
CA ILE A 122 -3.77 0.08 -16.21
C ILE A 122 -2.57 0.82 -15.63
N GLN A 123 -2.17 0.51 -14.40
CA GLN A 123 -0.95 1.06 -13.80
C GLN A 123 0.30 0.73 -14.65
N TYR A 124 0.39 -0.50 -15.16
CA TYR A 124 1.45 -0.90 -16.09
C TYR A 124 1.41 -0.10 -17.42
N MET A 125 0.22 0.08 -18.01
CA MET A 125 0.06 0.90 -19.21
C MET A 125 0.48 2.36 -18.98
N GLN A 126 0.16 2.93 -17.81
CA GLN A 126 0.59 4.25 -17.39
C GLN A 126 2.12 4.35 -17.28
N PHE A 127 2.76 3.33 -16.70
CA PHE A 127 4.22 3.26 -16.65
C PHE A 127 4.86 3.24 -18.04
N MET A 128 4.31 2.45 -18.96
CA MET A 128 4.80 2.41 -20.35
C MET A 128 4.65 3.77 -21.05
N GLN A 129 3.56 4.50 -20.77
CA GLN A 129 3.37 5.86 -21.24
C GLN A 129 4.40 6.83 -20.65
N LEU A 130 4.64 6.79 -19.33
CA LEU A 130 5.67 7.60 -18.69
C LEU A 130 7.04 7.34 -19.30
N LYS A 131 7.42 6.06 -19.44
CA LYS A 131 8.71 5.64 -19.97
C LYS A 131 8.95 6.20 -21.38
N SER A 132 7.98 6.06 -22.28
CA SER A 132 8.10 6.56 -23.65
C SER A 132 8.10 8.10 -23.70
N ARG A 133 7.10 8.75 -23.07
CA ARG A 133 6.90 10.20 -23.20
C ARG A 133 7.97 11.01 -22.47
N SER A 134 8.49 10.50 -21.35
CA SER A 134 9.58 11.15 -20.61
C SER A 134 10.80 11.36 -21.49
N GLN A 135 11.19 10.37 -22.30
CA GLN A 135 12.35 10.51 -23.18
C GLN A 135 12.12 11.54 -24.28
N HIS A 136 10.92 11.57 -24.88
CA HIS A 136 10.59 12.61 -25.86
C HIS A 136 10.66 14.03 -25.25
N ILE A 137 10.20 14.21 -24.01
CA ILE A 137 10.31 15.49 -23.30
C ILE A 137 11.78 15.83 -23.01
N ARG A 138 12.59 14.85 -22.59
CA ARG A 138 14.03 15.06 -22.36
C ARG A 138 14.77 15.47 -23.64
N HIS A 139 14.52 14.79 -24.75
CA HIS A 139 15.14 15.12 -26.05
C HIS A 139 14.76 16.52 -26.55
N ARG A 140 13.52 16.96 -26.32
CA ARG A 140 13.11 18.33 -26.64
C ARG A 140 13.77 19.41 -25.77
N GLY A 141 14.23 19.04 -24.57
CA GLY A 141 14.83 19.97 -23.63
C GLY A 141 13.83 20.93 -22.99
N GLY A 142 14.33 22.05 -22.47
CA GLY A 142 13.52 23.05 -21.77
C GLY A 142 13.21 22.70 -20.31
N LEU A 143 12.29 23.47 -19.72
CA LEU A 143 11.99 23.43 -18.28
C LEU A 143 11.62 22.02 -17.77
N PHE A 144 10.77 21.32 -18.53
CA PHE A 144 10.23 20.03 -18.13
C PHE A 144 11.21 18.86 -18.29
N ALA A 145 12.29 19.01 -19.07
CA ALA A 145 13.26 17.93 -19.27
C ALA A 145 13.93 17.48 -17.96
N SER A 146 14.19 18.44 -17.06
CA SER A 146 14.78 18.17 -15.75
C SER A 146 13.85 17.40 -14.80
N LEU A 147 12.53 17.47 -15.02
CA LEU A 147 11.51 16.81 -14.21
C LEU A 147 11.20 15.39 -14.67
N MET A 148 11.84 14.92 -15.75
CA MET A 148 11.60 13.62 -16.35
C MET A 148 12.74 12.63 -16.04
N PRO A 149 12.45 11.34 -15.77
CA PRO A 149 13.47 10.35 -15.47
C PRO A 149 14.42 10.15 -16.66
N LYS A 150 15.71 9.98 -16.37
CA LYS A 150 16.72 9.67 -17.39
C LYS A 150 16.50 8.24 -17.94
N GLU A 151 16.88 8.01 -19.18
CA GLU A 151 16.69 6.71 -19.84
C GLU A 151 17.36 5.57 -19.08
N GLU A 152 18.58 5.80 -18.59
CA GLU A 152 19.36 4.81 -17.85
C GLU A 152 18.77 4.48 -16.47
N TYR A 153 17.82 5.27 -15.96
CA TYR A 153 17.18 4.99 -14.67
C TYR A 153 16.22 3.80 -14.80
N PHE A 154 15.58 3.58 -15.96
CA PHE A 154 14.63 2.48 -16.12
C PHE A 154 15.27 1.09 -15.98
N SER A 155 16.56 0.93 -16.31
CA SER A 155 17.27 -0.35 -16.12
C SER A 155 17.88 -0.51 -14.73
N LYS A 156 17.95 0.56 -13.93
CA LYS A 156 18.62 0.60 -12.62
C LYS A 156 17.66 0.86 -11.45
N ALA A 157 16.40 1.19 -11.74
CA ALA A 157 15.41 1.58 -10.75
C ALA A 157 14.99 0.42 -9.84
N LEU A 158 14.48 0.79 -8.65
CA LEU A 158 13.73 -0.11 -7.81
C LEU A 158 12.27 -0.15 -8.28
N TYR A 159 11.74 -1.36 -8.48
CA TYR A 159 10.34 -1.59 -8.80
C TYR A 159 9.66 -2.23 -7.59
N THR A 160 8.55 -1.64 -7.14
CA THR A 160 7.80 -2.12 -5.97
C THR A 160 6.37 -2.44 -6.35
N PHE A 161 5.86 -3.54 -5.79
CA PHE A 161 4.50 -4.03 -5.98
C PHE A 161 3.91 -4.42 -4.62
N ASP A 162 2.88 -3.70 -4.17
CA ASP A 162 2.06 -4.05 -3.01
C ASP A 162 0.58 -3.97 -3.40
N ILE A 163 0.01 -5.11 -3.80
CA ILE A 163 -1.34 -5.22 -4.36
C ILE A 163 -1.87 -6.64 -4.21
N GLY A 164 -3.20 -6.79 -4.22
CA GLY A 164 -3.91 -8.07 -4.23
C GLY A 164 -4.85 -8.25 -3.04
N GLN A 165 -4.68 -7.48 -1.96
CA GLN A 165 -5.56 -7.55 -0.79
C GLN A 165 -7.02 -7.20 -1.14
N ASN A 166 -7.22 -6.27 -2.09
CA ASN A 166 -8.55 -5.91 -2.58
C ASN A 166 -9.18 -7.05 -3.41
N ASP A 167 -8.40 -7.80 -4.22
CA ASP A 167 -8.90 -8.98 -4.95
C ASP A 167 -9.33 -10.10 -4.00
N LEU A 168 -8.60 -10.29 -2.89
CA LEU A 168 -8.99 -11.25 -1.86
C LEU A 168 -10.28 -10.81 -1.16
N GLY A 169 -10.39 -9.51 -0.86
CA GLY A 169 -11.60 -8.91 -0.29
C GLY A 169 -12.82 -9.04 -1.22
N GLU A 170 -12.65 -8.75 -2.51
CA GLU A 170 -13.65 -8.98 -3.55
C GLU A 170 -14.08 -10.45 -3.59
N GLY A 171 -13.12 -11.38 -3.63
CA GLY A 171 -13.37 -12.81 -3.68
C GLY A 171 -14.16 -13.37 -2.49
N PHE A 172 -14.12 -12.74 -1.31
CA PHE A 172 -14.94 -13.15 -0.16
C PHE A 172 -16.43 -12.87 -0.35
N PHE A 173 -16.78 -11.89 -1.16
CA PHE A 173 -18.15 -11.41 -1.33
C PHE A 173 -18.65 -11.47 -2.76
N ASP A 174 -17.85 -12.04 -3.67
CA ASP A 174 -18.21 -12.21 -5.07
C ASP A 174 -19.53 -12.99 -5.20
N ASN A 175 -20.44 -12.46 -6.03
CA ASN A 175 -21.81 -12.95 -6.23
C ASN A 175 -22.73 -12.97 -4.99
N GLN A 176 -22.39 -12.29 -3.87
CA GLN A 176 -23.30 -12.14 -2.74
C GLN A 176 -24.14 -10.86 -2.83
N THR A 177 -25.40 -10.94 -2.44
CA THR A 177 -26.24 -9.76 -2.19
C THR A 177 -25.81 -9.04 -0.92
N ILE A 178 -26.11 -7.74 -0.78
CA ILE A 178 -25.85 -6.97 0.45
C ILE A 178 -26.47 -7.66 1.69
N GLN A 179 -27.61 -8.33 1.52
CA GLN A 179 -28.29 -9.05 2.59
C GLN A 179 -27.50 -10.29 3.05
N GLU A 180 -26.94 -11.06 2.11
CA GLU A 180 -26.10 -12.22 2.38
C GLU A 180 -24.76 -11.80 3.00
N VAL A 181 -24.14 -10.74 2.49
CA VAL A 181 -22.93 -10.15 3.09
C VAL A 181 -23.23 -9.76 4.53
N ASN A 182 -24.28 -8.98 4.78
CA ASN A 182 -24.66 -8.56 6.13
C ASN A 182 -24.96 -9.75 7.07
N ALA A 183 -25.54 -10.83 6.55
CA ALA A 183 -25.81 -12.04 7.32
C ALA A 183 -24.54 -12.84 7.66
N SER A 184 -23.47 -12.75 6.86
CA SER A 184 -22.18 -13.42 7.10
C SER A 184 -21.24 -12.64 8.03
N VAL A 185 -21.41 -11.31 8.15
CA VAL A 185 -20.57 -10.44 9.00
C VAL A 185 -20.43 -10.98 10.43
N PRO A 186 -21.51 -11.37 11.15
CA PRO A 186 -21.38 -11.88 12.52
C PRO A 186 -20.46 -13.10 12.62
N ASP A 187 -20.54 -14.06 11.69
CA ASP A 187 -19.70 -15.26 11.67
C ASP A 187 -18.23 -14.93 11.36
N ILE A 188 -17.98 -14.06 10.38
CA ILE A 188 -16.62 -13.54 10.08
C ILE A 188 -16.05 -12.79 11.30
N MET A 189 -16.91 -12.11 12.05
CA MET A 189 -16.53 -11.38 13.27
C MET A 189 -16.29 -12.30 14.48
N THR A 190 -16.87 -13.49 14.52
CA THR A 190 -16.68 -14.45 15.63
C THR A 190 -15.50 -15.40 15.40
N GLN A 191 -15.20 -15.75 14.14
CA GLN A 191 -14.07 -16.63 13.81
C GLN A 191 -12.74 -15.88 13.75
N LYS A 192 -12.21 -15.59 14.95
CA LYS A 192 -10.90 -14.95 15.13
C LYS A 192 -9.81 -15.96 15.47
N ASP A 193 -8.58 -15.67 15.05
CA ASP A 193 -7.39 -16.39 15.51
C ASP A 193 -6.91 -15.90 16.90
N GLU A 194 -5.78 -16.42 17.36
CA GLU A 194 -5.22 -16.12 18.70
C GLU A 194 -4.88 -14.64 18.93
N VAL A 195 -4.70 -13.84 17.87
CA VAL A 195 -4.37 -12.42 17.95
C VAL A 195 -5.57 -11.51 17.63
N GLY A 196 -6.76 -12.08 17.37
CA GLY A 196 -8.00 -11.35 17.10
C GLY A 196 -8.26 -11.03 15.62
N CYS A 197 -7.45 -11.54 14.70
CA CYS A 197 -7.61 -11.37 13.26
C CYS A 197 -8.61 -12.38 12.68
N ALA A 198 -9.31 -12.04 11.59
CA ALA A 198 -10.25 -12.97 10.96
C ALA A 198 -9.49 -14.16 10.36
N LYS A 199 -9.83 -15.38 10.81
CA LYS A 199 -9.08 -16.60 10.46
C LYS A 199 -9.12 -16.89 8.97
N SER A 200 -10.30 -16.79 8.35
CA SER A 200 -10.49 -17.02 6.91
C SER A 200 -9.65 -16.08 6.05
N TYR A 201 -9.62 -14.79 6.39
CA TYR A 201 -8.79 -13.80 5.70
C TYR A 201 -7.30 -14.12 5.83
N ASN A 202 -6.86 -14.52 7.02
CA ASN A 202 -5.47 -14.92 7.26
C ASN A 202 -5.06 -16.14 6.43
N GLU A 203 -5.93 -17.15 6.33
CA GLU A 203 -5.66 -18.36 5.54
C GLU A 203 -5.52 -18.06 4.05
N VAL A 204 -6.44 -17.27 3.49
CA VAL A 204 -6.41 -16.89 2.07
C VAL A 204 -5.20 -16.00 1.77
N ALA A 205 -4.89 -15.01 2.63
CA ALA A 205 -3.72 -14.16 2.46
C ALA A 205 -2.40 -14.96 2.51
N GLN A 206 -2.27 -15.91 3.44
CA GLN A 206 -1.10 -16.79 3.51
C GLN A 206 -0.99 -17.70 2.29
N HIS A 207 -2.10 -18.23 1.79
CA HIS A 207 -2.13 -19.04 0.58
C HIS A 207 -1.69 -18.23 -0.65
N PHE A 208 -2.23 -17.02 -0.83
CA PHE A 208 -1.82 -16.09 -1.88
C PHE A 208 -0.32 -15.81 -1.80
N ASN A 209 0.20 -15.48 -0.61
CA ASN A 209 1.61 -15.21 -0.38
C ASN A 209 2.52 -16.42 -0.62
N HIS A 210 2.03 -17.63 -0.34
CA HIS A 210 2.73 -18.86 -0.70
C HIS A 210 2.85 -19.00 -2.23
N LYS A 211 1.76 -18.81 -2.98
CA LYS A 211 1.77 -18.84 -4.44
C LYS A 211 2.63 -17.74 -5.07
N LEU A 212 2.61 -16.54 -4.48
CA LEU A 212 3.49 -15.45 -4.90
C LEU A 212 4.98 -15.80 -4.73
N ARG A 213 5.35 -16.45 -3.61
CA ARG A 213 6.73 -16.93 -3.40
C ARG A 213 7.14 -17.98 -4.44
N GLU A 214 6.25 -18.93 -4.76
CA GLU A 214 6.50 -19.91 -5.83
C GLU A 214 6.73 -19.22 -7.18
N ALA A 215 5.89 -18.24 -7.53
CA ALA A 215 6.03 -17.46 -8.76
C ALA A 215 7.34 -16.67 -8.80
N ILE A 216 7.75 -16.04 -7.69
CA ILE A 216 9.03 -15.32 -7.60
C ILE A 216 10.22 -16.27 -7.77
N VAL A 217 10.17 -17.48 -7.21
CA VAL A 217 11.20 -18.50 -7.43
C VAL A 217 11.31 -18.85 -8.91
N GLN A 218 10.19 -18.94 -9.62
CA GLN A 218 10.20 -19.18 -11.05
C GLN A 218 10.75 -17.98 -11.85
N LEU A 219 10.31 -16.76 -11.53
CA LEU A 219 10.82 -15.54 -12.18
C LEU A 219 12.34 -15.38 -12.04
N ARG A 220 12.92 -15.74 -10.90
CA ARG A 220 14.39 -15.73 -10.70
C ARG A 220 15.12 -16.68 -11.64
N LYS A 221 14.49 -17.78 -12.07
CA LYS A 221 15.06 -18.72 -13.05
C LYS A 221 14.89 -18.19 -14.47
N ASP A 222 13.71 -17.64 -14.77
CA ASP A 222 13.36 -17.17 -16.12
C ASP A 222 14.09 -15.86 -16.49
N LEU A 223 14.40 -15.04 -15.49
CA LEU A 223 14.99 -13.71 -15.64
C LEU A 223 16.25 -13.58 -14.75
N PRO A 224 17.35 -14.30 -15.06
CA PRO A 224 18.53 -14.38 -14.19
C PRO A 224 19.32 -13.07 -14.07
N LEU A 225 19.07 -12.10 -14.97
CA LEU A 225 19.68 -10.78 -14.92
C LEU A 225 18.88 -9.77 -14.07
N ALA A 226 17.68 -10.14 -13.61
CA ALA A 226 16.84 -9.33 -12.74
C ALA A 226 16.90 -9.86 -11.30
N THR A 227 16.93 -8.94 -10.34
CA THR A 227 16.87 -9.29 -8.92
C THR A 227 15.44 -9.16 -8.42
N PHE A 228 14.87 -10.25 -7.91
CA PHE A 228 13.55 -10.26 -7.28
C PHE A 228 13.69 -10.47 -5.78
N THR A 229 13.11 -9.57 -4.98
CA THR A 229 13.05 -9.68 -3.52
C THR A 229 11.61 -9.80 -3.09
N TYR A 230 11.29 -10.87 -2.37
CA TYR A 230 10.00 -11.03 -1.70
C TYR A 230 10.08 -10.41 -0.31
N VAL A 231 9.13 -9.54 0.02
CA VAL A 231 9.00 -8.95 1.36
C VAL A 231 7.77 -9.54 2.03
N ASP A 232 7.96 -10.22 3.14
CA ASP A 232 6.87 -10.84 3.91
C ASP A 232 6.14 -9.80 4.77
N ILE A 233 5.35 -8.94 4.12
CA ILE A 233 4.57 -7.90 4.78
C ILE A 233 3.49 -8.50 5.70
N TYR A 234 3.02 -9.73 5.41
CA TYR A 234 2.06 -10.43 6.26
C TYR A 234 2.66 -10.70 7.64
N SER A 235 3.85 -11.31 7.70
CA SER A 235 4.51 -11.59 8.97
C SER A 235 4.83 -10.32 9.75
N VAL A 236 5.25 -9.24 9.07
CA VAL A 236 5.47 -7.93 9.71
C VAL A 236 4.18 -7.40 10.32
N LYS A 237 3.08 -7.32 9.54
CA LYS A 237 1.76 -6.88 10.03
C LYS A 237 1.28 -7.77 11.17
N TYR A 238 1.37 -9.09 11.04
CA TYR A 238 0.93 -10.05 12.06
C TYR A 238 1.68 -9.90 13.38
N SER A 239 3.01 -9.69 13.33
CA SER A 239 3.83 -9.48 14.53
C SER A 239 3.42 -8.23 15.31
N LEU A 240 2.97 -7.17 14.64
CA LEU A 240 2.44 -5.96 15.29
C LEU A 240 1.17 -6.24 16.11
N TYR A 241 0.29 -7.10 15.61
CA TYR A 241 -0.91 -7.52 16.36
C TYR A 241 -0.58 -8.49 17.49
N LYS A 242 0.41 -9.38 17.27
CA LYS A 242 0.82 -10.39 18.26
C LYS A 242 1.58 -9.78 19.44
N GLU A 243 2.50 -8.87 19.17
CA GLU A 243 3.41 -8.27 20.16
C GLU A 243 3.35 -6.73 20.15
N PRO A 244 2.18 -6.11 20.29
CA PRO A 244 2.00 -4.67 20.04
C PRO A 244 2.92 -3.79 20.88
N LYS A 245 3.11 -4.14 22.17
CA LYS A 245 3.97 -3.41 23.10
C LYS A 245 5.44 -3.41 22.68
N ARG A 246 5.92 -4.47 22.01
CA ARG A 246 7.30 -4.54 21.50
C ARG A 246 7.56 -3.46 20.45
N TYR A 247 6.52 -3.06 19.74
CA TYR A 247 6.56 -2.07 18.67
C TYR A 247 5.97 -0.72 19.08
N GLY A 248 5.66 -0.53 20.38
CA GLY A 248 5.12 0.73 20.91
C GLY A 248 3.61 0.91 20.76
N PHE A 249 2.86 -0.10 20.31
CA PHE A 249 1.40 -0.03 20.16
C PHE A 249 0.66 -0.45 21.44
N GLU A 250 -0.39 0.30 21.79
CA GLU A 250 -1.25 0.01 22.95
C GLU A 250 -2.51 -0.79 22.56
N LEU A 251 -3.21 -0.36 21.51
CA LEU A 251 -4.49 -0.90 21.08
C LEU A 251 -4.42 -1.39 19.62
N PRO A 252 -3.79 -2.55 19.35
CA PRO A 252 -3.52 -2.98 17.97
C PRO A 252 -4.79 -3.26 17.16
N LEU A 253 -5.91 -3.62 17.82
CA LEU A 253 -7.16 -3.95 17.16
C LEU A 253 -8.14 -2.78 17.09
N VAL A 254 -7.84 -1.61 17.65
CA VAL A 254 -8.78 -0.47 17.68
C VAL A 254 -8.36 0.57 16.65
N ALA A 255 -9.26 0.89 15.72
CA ALA A 255 -9.01 1.90 14.71
C ALA A 255 -8.93 3.30 15.35
N CYS A 256 -7.93 4.08 14.94
CA CYS A 256 -7.76 5.46 15.42
C CYS A 256 -8.85 6.41 14.86
N CYS A 257 -9.33 6.14 13.64
CA CYS A 257 -10.42 6.87 13.01
C CYS A 257 -11.62 5.97 12.70
N GLY A 258 -12.77 6.59 12.40
CA GLY A 258 -14.09 5.96 12.47
C GLY A 258 -14.85 6.39 13.72
N TYR A 259 -16.07 5.89 13.90
CA TYR A 259 -16.86 6.19 15.09
C TYR A 259 -17.78 5.04 15.51
N GLY A 260 -17.62 4.59 16.75
CA GLY A 260 -18.50 3.61 17.40
C GLY A 260 -18.21 2.16 16.99
N GLY A 261 -19.03 1.24 17.50
CA GLY A 261 -18.88 -0.20 17.24
C GLY A 261 -17.69 -0.86 17.96
N LYS A 262 -17.58 -2.18 17.81
CA LYS A 262 -16.43 -2.96 18.30
C LYS A 262 -15.22 -2.58 17.43
N TYR A 263 -14.09 -2.24 18.05
CA TYR A 263 -12.85 -1.77 17.38
C TYR A 263 -12.87 -0.33 16.85
N ASN A 264 -13.85 0.49 17.27
CA ASN A 264 -14.06 1.85 16.74
C ASN A 264 -14.37 1.88 15.24
N PHE A 265 -15.01 0.83 14.74
CA PHE A 265 -15.43 0.70 13.35
C PHE A 265 -16.96 0.51 13.25
N ASN A 266 -17.57 1.28 12.34
CA ASN A 266 -18.96 1.16 11.91
C ASN A 266 -19.04 1.54 10.43
N SER A 267 -19.67 0.72 9.60
CA SER A 267 -19.82 0.97 8.15
C SER A 267 -20.63 2.23 7.82
N SER A 268 -21.43 2.72 8.76
CA SER A 268 -22.16 3.99 8.60
C SER A 268 -21.35 5.22 9.09
N ALA A 269 -20.15 5.00 9.63
CA ALA A 269 -19.32 6.05 10.23
C ALA A 269 -17.82 5.74 10.05
N GLU A 270 -17.42 5.62 8.78
CA GLU A 270 -16.05 5.33 8.35
C GLU A 270 -15.12 6.54 8.47
N CYS A 271 -13.81 6.30 8.43
CA CYS A 271 -12.78 7.33 8.51
C CYS A 271 -12.98 8.44 7.48
N GLY A 272 -13.04 9.69 7.94
CA GLY A 272 -13.28 10.87 7.09
C GLY A 272 -14.74 11.08 6.65
N GLY A 273 -15.65 10.19 7.05
CA GLY A 273 -17.09 10.44 6.98
C GLY A 273 -17.56 11.48 8.01
N THR A 274 -18.86 11.79 8.03
CA THR A 274 -19.46 12.68 9.04
C THR A 274 -20.57 11.98 9.80
N VAL A 275 -20.63 12.19 11.12
CA VAL A 275 -21.71 11.68 11.97
C VAL A 275 -22.34 12.82 12.77
N GLY A 276 -23.65 12.75 12.95
CA GLY A 276 -24.36 13.62 13.89
C GLY A 276 -24.25 13.08 15.32
N VAL A 277 -23.59 13.83 16.21
CA VAL A 277 -23.59 13.55 17.66
C VAL A 277 -24.15 14.76 18.38
N ASN A 278 -25.24 14.58 19.14
CA ASN A 278 -25.86 15.64 19.95
C ASN A 278 -26.15 16.96 19.20
N GLY A 279 -26.56 16.87 17.93
CA GLY A 279 -26.89 18.05 17.11
C GLY A 279 -25.70 18.72 16.43
N SER A 280 -24.47 18.24 16.63
CA SER A 280 -23.27 18.68 15.89
C SER A 280 -22.81 17.62 14.88
N GLN A 281 -22.42 18.05 13.69
CA GLN A 281 -21.73 17.19 12.72
C GLN A 281 -20.25 17.11 13.07
N ASN A 282 -19.76 15.90 13.30
CA ASN A 282 -18.35 15.63 13.58
C ASN A 282 -17.77 14.75 12.48
N ILE A 283 -16.53 15.03 12.07
CA ILE A 283 -15.79 14.16 11.16
C ILE A 283 -15.36 12.91 11.93
N CYS A 284 -15.54 11.74 11.32
CA CYS A 284 -15.12 10.45 11.86
C CYS A 284 -13.60 10.33 11.90
N GLY A 285 -12.99 10.87 12.95
CA GLY A 285 -11.63 10.50 13.38
C GLY A 285 -10.72 11.66 13.76
N PHE A 286 -9.85 11.36 14.73
CA PHE A 286 -8.48 11.85 14.83
C PHE A 286 -7.58 10.65 14.56
N MET A 287 -6.80 10.69 13.50
CA MET A 287 -5.88 9.64 13.10
C MET A 287 -4.56 9.86 13.87
N ARG A 288 -4.59 9.79 15.21
CA ARG A 288 -3.36 9.78 16.01
C ARG A 288 -2.80 8.36 16.03
N THR A 289 -1.78 8.10 15.23
CA THR A 289 -0.88 6.98 15.50
C THR A 289 -0.33 7.12 16.92
N ALA A 290 -0.46 6.07 17.73
CA ALA A 290 0.24 5.94 19.01
C ALA A 290 1.73 5.66 18.72
N ILE A 291 2.44 6.67 18.21
CA ILE A 291 3.89 6.70 18.11
C ILE A 291 4.30 8.02 18.77
N GLY A 292 4.69 7.94 20.05
CA GLY A 292 5.44 8.98 20.74
C GLY A 292 6.92 8.93 20.39
#